data_AF-A0A2E6BX64-F1
#
_entry.id   AF-A0A2E6BX64-F1
#
_cell.length_a   1.000
_cell.length_b   1.000
_cell.length_c   1.000
_cell.angle_alpha   90.00
_cell.angle_beta   90.00
_cell.angle_gamma   90.00
#
_symmetry.space_group_name_H-M   'P 1'
#
loop_
_entity.id
_entity.type
_entity.pdbx_description
1 polymer ?
#
loop_
_entity_poly.entity_id
_entity_poly.type
_entity_poly.pdbx_seq_one_letter_code
_entity_poly.pdbx_strand_id
1 'polypeptide(L)'
;FIGQWITVAFVLQAGFAIFLLEYINYIRHYGLKREIRGKQTELHSWQSEQRWSRWTLLELTRHPAHHLKASDPFWQLQPYENAPTLPSGYYGCFWIALIPPLWRRLVHPRIPKEFIPN
;
A
#
# COMPACT_ATOMS: atom_id res chain seq x y z
N PHE A 1 -17.53 -17.40 31.77
CA PHE A 1 -16.41 -18.23 31.25
C PHE A 1 -16.14 -18.03 29.76
N ILE A 2 -17.13 -18.13 28.86
CA ILE A 2 -16.92 -17.91 27.41
C ILE A 2 -16.55 -16.45 27.06
N GLY A 3 -17.11 -15.47 27.78
CA GLY A 3 -16.89 -14.05 27.50
C GLY A 3 -15.42 -13.61 27.50
N GLN A 4 -14.60 -14.10 28.43
CA GLN A 4 -13.17 -13.74 28.50
C GLN A 4 -12.40 -14.21 27.26
N TRP A 5 -12.63 -15.44 26.81
CA TRP A 5 -12.00 -15.97 25.60
C TRP A 5 -12.44 -15.21 24.34
N ILE A 6 -13.72 -14.85 24.24
CA ILE A 6 -14.22 -14.01 23.14
C ILE A 6 -13.56 -12.63 23.18
N THR A 7 -13.47 -11.99 24.34
CA THR A 7 -12.82 -10.68 24.48
C THR A 7 -11.36 -10.74 24.07
N VAL A 8 -10.62 -11.75 24.52
CA VAL A 8 -9.22 -11.94 24.13
C VAL A 8 -9.09 -12.15 22.62
N ALA A 9 -9.92 -13.03 22.03
CA ALA A 9 -9.92 -13.27 20.59
C ALA A 9 -10.24 -11.99 19.80
N PHE A 10 -11.21 -11.20 20.25
CA PHE A 10 -11.57 -9.93 19.63
C PHE A 10 -10.44 -8.90 19.69
N VAL A 11 -9.79 -8.74 20.85
CA VAL A 11 -8.66 -7.82 21.01
C VAL A 11 -7.48 -8.24 20.13
N LEU A 12 -7.16 -9.52 20.07
CA LEU A 12 -6.11 -10.04 19.19
C LEU A 12 -6.45 -9.81 17.70
N GLN A 13 -7.69 -10.07 17.30
CA GLN A 13 -8.15 -9.84 15.94
C GLN A 13 -8.09 -8.35 15.57
N ALA A 14 -8.54 -7.46 16.46
CA ALA A 14 -8.49 -6.02 16.24
C ALA A 14 -7.03 -5.52 16.13
N GLY A 15 -6.15 -5.99 17.02
CA GLY A 15 -4.72 -5.68 16.97
C GLY A 15 -4.08 -6.13 15.65
N PHE A 16 -4.40 -7.35 15.20
CA PHE A 16 -3.94 -7.86 13.91
C PHE A 16 -4.48 -7.05 12.73
N ALA A 17 -5.76 -6.64 12.77
CA ALA A 17 -6.36 -5.82 11.72
C ALA A 17 -5.72 -4.42 11.63
N ILE A 18 -5.45 -3.78 12.77
CA ILE A 18 -4.74 -2.48 12.83
C ILE A 18 -3.32 -2.64 12.30
N PHE A 19 -2.59 -3.66 12.76
CA PHE A 19 -1.25 -3.95 12.25
C PHE A 19 -1.26 -4.14 10.73
N LEU A 20 -2.19 -4.94 10.21
CA LEU A 20 -2.28 -5.22 8.78
C LEU A 20 -2.59 -3.95 7.98
N LEU A 21 -3.50 -3.10 8.47
CA LEU A 21 -3.83 -1.82 7.85
C LEU A 21 -2.59 -0.91 7.75
N GLU A 22 -1.88 -0.74 8.87
CA GLU A 22 -0.67 0.08 8.94
C GLU A 22 0.47 -0.50 8.11
N TYR A 23 0.60 -1.83 8.10
CA TYR A 23 1.62 -2.51 7.32
C TYR A 23 1.43 -2.32 5.82
N ILE A 24 0.19 -2.45 5.33
CA ILE A 24 -0.12 -2.17 3.92
C ILE A 24 0.00 -0.67 3.62
N ASN A 25 -0.39 0.22 4.54
CA ASN A 25 -0.16 1.67 4.40
C ASN A 25 1.33 1.98 4.23
N TYR A 26 2.18 1.37 5.05
CA TYR A 26 3.63 1.49 4.94
C TYR A 26 4.11 1.07 3.55
N ILE A 27 3.70 -0.10 3.04
CA ILE A 27 4.07 -0.55 1.69
C ILE A 27 3.60 0.44 0.62
N ARG A 28 2.38 0.96 0.73
CA ARG A 28 1.77 1.87 -0.25
C ARG A 28 2.40 3.26 -0.33
N HIS A 29 3.05 3.70 0.74
CA HIS A 29 3.61 5.04 0.83
C HIS A 29 5.13 5.04 1.09
N TYR A 30 5.76 3.87 1.10
CA TYR A 30 7.18 3.75 1.42
C TYR A 30 8.07 4.62 0.55
N GLY A 31 8.86 5.50 1.17
CA GLY A 31 9.84 6.34 0.48
C GLY A 31 9.25 7.48 -0.36
N LEU A 32 7.93 7.61 -0.42
CA LEU A 32 7.24 8.68 -1.14
C LEU A 32 6.87 9.78 -0.15
N LYS A 33 6.97 11.04 -0.58
CA LYS A 33 6.71 12.21 0.28
C LYS A 33 5.69 13.11 -0.39
N ARG A 34 4.90 13.80 0.42
CA ARG A 34 3.99 14.86 -0.02
C ARG A 34 4.28 16.09 0.82
N GLU A 35 4.31 17.27 0.21
CA GLU A 35 4.38 18.51 0.97
C GLU A 35 3.13 18.70 1.82
N ILE A 36 3.27 19.26 3.03
CA ILE A 36 2.16 19.39 4.00
C ILE A 36 0.94 20.11 3.39
N ARG A 37 1.18 21.14 2.57
CA ARG A 37 0.16 21.91 1.86
C ARG A 37 0.05 21.57 0.36
N GLY A 38 0.82 20.58 -0.10
CA GLY A 38 0.80 20.14 -1.49
C GLY A 38 -0.45 19.32 -1.81
N LYS A 39 -0.99 19.52 -3.01
CA LYS A 39 -2.11 18.71 -3.53
C LYS A 39 -1.68 17.24 -3.64
N GLN A 40 -2.59 16.33 -3.35
CA GLN A 40 -2.34 14.90 -3.59
C GLN A 40 -2.29 14.62 -5.09
N THR A 41 -1.25 13.89 -5.52
CA THR A 41 -1.03 13.44 -6.90
C THR A 41 -0.81 11.94 -6.91
N GLU A 42 -0.74 11.38 -8.10
CA GLU A 42 -0.49 9.97 -8.34
C GLU A 42 0.89 9.49 -7.87
N LEU A 43 1.84 10.41 -7.69
CA LEU A 43 3.21 10.14 -7.25
C LEU A 43 3.31 9.83 -5.74
N HIS A 44 2.29 10.17 -4.96
CA HIS A 44 2.32 10.03 -3.50
C HIS A 44 1.95 8.62 -3.00
N SER A 45 1.77 7.67 -3.91
CA SER A 45 1.54 6.28 -3.54
C SER A 45 1.93 5.30 -4.63
N TRP A 46 2.34 4.11 -4.21
CA TRP A 46 2.61 3.00 -5.10
C TRP A 46 1.33 2.38 -5.65
N GLN A 47 1.33 2.05 -6.94
CA GLN A 47 0.31 1.22 -7.59
C GLN A 47 0.83 -0.19 -7.94
N SER A 48 -0.06 -1.10 -8.33
CA SER A 48 0.33 -2.36 -8.95
C SER A 48 -0.73 -2.90 -9.89
N GLU A 49 -0.28 -3.45 -11.01
CA GLU A 49 -1.14 -4.10 -12.01
C GLU A 49 -1.12 -5.63 -11.97
N GLN A 50 -0.47 -6.22 -10.96
CA GLN A 50 -0.39 -7.68 -10.84
C GLN A 50 -1.77 -8.28 -10.62
N ARG A 51 -2.17 -9.17 -11.54
CA ARG A 51 -3.54 -9.70 -11.66
C ARG A 51 -4.09 -10.30 -10.37
N TRP A 52 -3.30 -11.13 -9.69
CA TRP A 52 -3.69 -11.75 -8.43
C TRP A 52 -3.98 -10.72 -7.34
N SER A 53 -3.10 -9.73 -7.16
CA SER A 53 -3.30 -8.67 -6.17
C SER A 53 -4.50 -7.80 -6.53
N ARG A 54 -4.71 -7.47 -7.81
CA ARG A 54 -5.86 -6.67 -8.25
C ARG A 54 -7.18 -7.35 -7.93
N TRP A 55 -7.33 -8.62 -8.28
CA TRP A 55 -8.61 -9.32 -8.12
C TRP A 55 -8.97 -9.58 -6.67
N THR A 56 -8.02 -10.09 -5.89
CA THR A 56 -8.24 -10.45 -4.48
C THR A 56 -8.39 -9.24 -3.57
N LEU A 57 -7.73 -8.12 -3.91
CA LEU A 57 -7.82 -6.86 -3.17
C LEU A 57 -8.82 -5.89 -3.81
N LEU A 58 -9.67 -6.34 -4.73
CA LEU A 58 -10.73 -5.53 -5.35
C LEU A 58 -10.21 -4.18 -5.89
N GLU A 59 -9.17 -4.25 -6.73
CA GLU A 59 -8.51 -3.10 -7.35
C GLU A 59 -7.91 -2.09 -6.36
N LEU A 60 -7.81 -2.41 -5.07
CA LEU A 60 -7.09 -1.60 -4.05
C LEU A 60 -5.64 -1.30 -4.47
N THR A 61 -5.08 -2.15 -5.32
CA THR A 61 -3.72 -1.97 -5.83
C THR A 61 -3.56 -0.75 -6.72
N ARG A 62 -4.65 -0.20 -7.28
CA ARG A 62 -4.69 1.08 -8.01
C ARG A 62 -4.84 2.26 -7.02
N HIS A 63 -4.05 2.25 -5.94
CA HIS A 63 -4.18 3.17 -4.80
C HIS A 63 -4.15 4.66 -5.17
N PRO A 64 -3.29 5.12 -6.11
CA PRO A 64 -3.39 6.50 -6.61
C PRO A 64 -4.79 6.87 -7.11
N ALA A 65 -5.44 5.96 -7.85
CA ALA A 65 -6.79 6.18 -8.38
C ALA A 65 -7.84 6.20 -7.28
N HIS A 66 -7.72 5.37 -6.24
CA HIS A 66 -8.61 5.44 -5.08
C HIS A 66 -8.55 6.79 -4.37
N HIS A 67 -7.38 7.44 -4.32
CA HIS A 67 -7.28 8.77 -3.70
C HIS A 67 -7.77 9.89 -4.61
N LEU A 68 -7.46 9.81 -5.91
CA LEU A 68 -7.79 10.87 -6.87
C LEU A 68 -9.24 10.78 -7.36
N LYS A 69 -9.83 9.59 -7.34
CA LYS A 69 -11.19 9.27 -7.82
C LYS A 69 -11.90 8.36 -6.81
N ALA A 70 -11.90 8.76 -5.53
CA ALA A 70 -12.45 7.97 -4.43
C ALA A 70 -13.93 7.58 -4.57
N SER A 71 -14.69 8.35 -5.37
CA SER A 71 -16.11 8.09 -5.63
C SER A 71 -16.35 7.07 -6.75
N ASP A 72 -15.32 6.74 -7.54
CA ASP A 72 -15.46 5.76 -8.61
C ASP A 72 -15.52 4.34 -8.03
N PRO A 73 -16.38 3.48 -8.57
CA PRO A 73 -16.41 2.10 -8.14
C PRO A 73 -15.11 1.38 -8.55
N PHE A 74 -14.70 0.40 -7.74
CA PHE A 74 -13.38 -0.22 -7.87
C PHE A 74 -13.09 -0.79 -9.27
N TRP A 75 -14.10 -1.29 -9.99
CA TRP A 75 -13.95 -1.86 -11.34
C TRP A 75 -13.69 -0.81 -12.43
N GLN A 76 -13.91 0.48 -12.18
CA GLN A 76 -13.65 1.57 -13.13
C GLN A 76 -12.28 2.22 -12.95
N LEU A 77 -11.64 2.03 -11.80
CA LEU A 77 -10.35 2.64 -11.50
C LEU A 77 -9.30 2.24 -12.53
N GLN A 78 -8.52 3.19 -13.02
CA GLN A 78 -7.44 2.95 -13.99
C GLN A 78 -6.07 3.26 -13.37
N PRO A 79 -5.00 2.59 -13.81
CA PRO A 79 -3.64 2.94 -13.39
C PRO A 79 -3.23 4.30 -13.98
N TYR A 80 -2.23 4.93 -13.37
CA TYR A 80 -1.59 6.12 -13.94
C TYR A 80 -0.20 5.75 -14.45
N GLU A 81 0.16 6.25 -15.63
CA GLU A 81 1.47 5.94 -16.25
C GLU A 81 2.65 6.46 -15.42
N ASN A 82 2.48 7.63 -14.80
CA ASN A 82 3.52 8.28 -14.00
C ASN A 82 3.60 7.77 -12.55
N ALA A 83 2.64 6.97 -12.10
CA ALA A 83 2.61 6.51 -10.72
C ALA A 83 3.69 5.44 -10.46
N PRO A 84 4.39 5.51 -9.31
CA PRO A 84 5.39 4.52 -8.95
C PRO A 84 4.71 3.15 -8.79
N THR A 85 5.32 2.10 -9.34
CA THR A 85 4.71 0.76 -9.41
C THR A 85 5.49 -0.28 -8.59
N LEU A 86 4.78 -1.06 -7.77
CA LEU A 86 5.37 -2.14 -6.98
C LEU A 86 5.91 -3.25 -7.90
N PRO A 87 7.12 -3.78 -7.64
CA PRO A 87 7.82 -4.71 -8.53
C PRO A 87 7.12 -6.06 -8.71
N SER A 88 6.48 -6.58 -7.65
CA SER A 88 5.91 -7.93 -7.62
C SER A 88 4.46 -7.94 -7.12
N GLY A 89 3.80 -6.78 -7.15
CA GLY A 89 2.50 -6.57 -6.51
C GLY A 89 2.52 -6.76 -5.00
N TYR A 90 1.33 -6.69 -4.40
CA TYR A 90 1.20 -6.65 -2.95
C TYR A 90 1.66 -7.95 -2.31
N TYR A 91 1.30 -9.11 -2.86
CA TYR A 91 1.65 -10.39 -2.24
C TYR A 91 3.16 -10.67 -2.23
N GLY A 92 3.88 -10.33 -3.31
CA GLY A 92 5.34 -10.49 -3.31
C GLY A 92 6.02 -9.47 -2.40
N CYS A 93 5.54 -8.22 -2.38
CA CYS A 93 6.08 -7.17 -1.52
C CYS A 93 5.75 -7.41 -0.03
N PHE A 94 4.61 -8.04 0.27
CA PHE A 94 4.12 -8.30 1.62
C PHE A 94 5.11 -9.08 2.46
N TRP A 95 5.76 -10.11 1.91
CA TRP A 95 6.73 -10.89 2.65
C TRP A 95 8.08 -10.19 2.75
N ILE A 96 8.50 -9.53 1.67
CA ILE A 96 9.81 -8.88 1.59
C ILE A 96 9.86 -7.65 2.51
N ALA A 97 8.76 -6.91 2.65
CA ALA A 97 8.69 -5.73 3.51
C ALA A 97 8.89 -6.04 5.02
N LEU A 98 8.70 -7.30 5.44
CA LEU A 98 9.01 -7.75 6.82
C LEU A 98 10.52 -7.81 7.09
N ILE A 99 11.35 -7.79 6.05
CA ILE A 99 12.82 -7.87 6.14
C ILE A 99 13.40 -6.55 5.60
N PRO A 100 13.59 -5.52 6.45
CA PRO A 100 13.93 -4.17 5.99
C PRO A 100 15.15 -4.06 5.06
N PRO A 101 16.26 -4.80 5.26
CA PRO A 101 17.39 -4.76 4.33
C PRO A 101 17.02 -5.23 2.92
N LEU A 102 16.19 -6.28 2.80
CA LEU A 102 15.76 -6.81 1.50
C LEU A 102 14.75 -5.87 0.84
N TRP A 103 13.80 -5.35 1.62
CA TRP A 103 12.84 -4.35 1.16
C TRP A 103 13.52 -3.10 0.58
N ARG A 104 14.50 -2.55 1.30
CA ARG A 104 15.28 -1.40 0.85
C ARG A 104 15.99 -1.69 -0.47
N ARG A 105 16.67 -2.83 -0.58
CA ARG A 105 17.34 -3.23 -1.83
C ARG A 105 16.39 -3.37 -3.01
N LEU A 106 15.17 -3.86 -2.76
CA LEU A 106 14.17 -4.06 -3.80
C LEU A 106 13.50 -2.74 -4.24
N VAL A 107 13.09 -1.89 -3.30
CA VAL A 107 12.21 -0.75 -3.60
C VAL A 107 12.96 0.57 -3.76
N HIS A 108 14.06 0.78 -3.03
CA HIS A 108 14.78 2.05 -3.07
C HIS A 108 15.25 2.48 -4.48
N PRO A 109 15.73 1.57 -5.35
CA PRO A 109 16.10 1.92 -6.74
C PRO A 109 14.92 2.35 -7.63
N ARG A 110 13.67 2.12 -7.19
CA ARG A 110 12.45 2.42 -7.93
C ARG A 110 11.75 3.69 -7.44
N ILE A 111 12.25 4.30 -6.37
CA ILE A 111 11.71 5.55 -5.86
C ILE A 111 12.00 6.65 -6.90
N PRO A 112 10.99 7.44 -7.32
CA PRO A 112 11.22 8.57 -8.22
C PRO A 112 12.30 9.52 -7.67
N LYS A 113 13.16 10.02 -8.56
CA LYS A 113 14.32 10.84 -8.17
C LYS A 113 13.93 12.09 -7.37
N GLU A 114 12.75 12.63 -7.62
CA GLU A 114 12.16 13.78 -6.91
C GLU A 114 12.05 13.57 -5.38
N PHE A 115 11.99 12.33 -4.91
CA PHE A 115 11.87 12.00 -3.49
C PHE A 115 13.21 11.62 -2.82
N ILE A 116 14.28 11.48 -3.60
CA ILE A 116 15.61 11.14 -3.10
C ILE A 116 16.35 12.45 -2.78
N PRO A 117 16.76 12.69 -1.52
CA PRO A 117 17.56 13.88 -1.20
C PRO A 117 18.89 13.83 -1.95
N ASN A 118 19.33 14.99 -2.47
CA ASN A 118 20.65 15.17 -3.07
C ASN A 118 21.78 14.84 -2.08
#